data_AF-A0A1H5MEB8-F1
#
_entry.id   AF-A0A1H5MEB8-F1
#
_cell.length_a   1.000
_cell.length_b   1.000
_cell.length_c   1.000
_cell.angle_alpha   90.00
_cell.angle_beta   90.00
_cell.angle_gamma   90.00
#
_symmetry.space_group_name_H-M   'P 1'
#
loop_
_entity.id
_entity.type
_entity.pdbx_description
1 polymer ?
#
loop_
_entity_poly.entity_id
_entity_poly.type
_entity_poly.pdbx_seq_one_letter_code
_entity_poly.pdbx_strand_id
1 'polypeptide(L)'
;MVSKLHQDLDSFERTVPLVGFVGPSQHSERIRLYPRLDFDVYYEIHVADILHRSRSNSGDDGPSMLYVKASGRIEIVSSSPAEDFASSESAGLKSPLKTRTPDPGTFSSTEPTRHSDYPHNPTGDAVRNFANSRLGQEVGGGECTDLVNAALQAAHARPGNFSNPPYYVWGTEITQPPYTDWGTWQNGDIIQFAYAHFQWVYGGATHEWGVGPTGRHTAIIWNGMFSHTGPWETWLIHQNDGIRAVTQRMLWMRHLVSGSFKVYRPIPL
;
A
#
# COMPACT_ATOMS: atom_id res chain seq x y z
N MET A 1 -5.43 37.69 -13.05
CA MET A 1 -5.77 36.46 -13.81
C MET A 1 -6.31 35.47 -12.78
N VAL A 2 -7.63 35.34 -12.67
CA VAL A 2 -8.29 34.55 -11.62
C VAL A 2 -8.46 33.14 -12.17
N SER A 3 -7.69 32.19 -11.65
CA SER A 3 -7.92 30.77 -11.94
C SER A 3 -9.22 30.35 -11.26
N LYS A 4 -10.19 29.89 -12.05
CA LYS A 4 -11.41 29.28 -11.52
C LYS A 4 -10.99 28.02 -10.75
N LEU A 5 -11.20 28.02 -9.44
CA LEU A 5 -11.17 26.80 -8.64
C LEU A 5 -12.29 25.89 -9.16
N HIS A 6 -11.93 24.71 -9.67
CA HIS A 6 -12.91 23.67 -9.98
C HIS A 6 -13.61 23.25 -8.68
N GLN A 7 -14.93 23.44 -8.64
CA GLN A 7 -15.80 23.25 -7.48
C GLN A 7 -16.23 21.78 -7.28
N ASP A 8 -15.51 20.82 -7.87
CA ASP A 8 -15.87 19.38 -7.85
C ASP A 8 -15.04 18.54 -6.87
N LEU A 9 -14.33 19.17 -5.91
CA LEU A 9 -13.51 18.43 -4.94
C LEU A 9 -14.28 17.83 -3.75
N ASP A 10 -15.58 18.15 -3.60
CA ASP A 10 -16.39 17.72 -2.45
C ASP A 10 -17.10 16.36 -2.63
N SER A 11 -16.93 15.67 -3.76
CA SER A 11 -17.55 14.35 -4.00
C SER A 11 -16.59 13.26 -4.49
N PHE A 12 -15.28 13.43 -4.30
CA PHE A 12 -14.37 12.30 -4.50
C PHE A 12 -14.70 11.24 -3.46
N GLU A 13 -15.51 10.28 -3.87
CA GLU A 13 -15.85 9.10 -3.10
C GLU A 13 -14.52 8.47 -2.67
N ARG A 14 -14.23 8.55 -1.37
CA ARG A 14 -12.96 8.07 -0.80
C ARG A 14 -12.82 6.61 -1.22
N THR A 15 -11.66 6.23 -1.74
CA THR A 15 -11.42 4.86 -2.15
C THR A 15 -10.38 4.21 -1.26
N VAL A 16 -10.48 2.89 -1.10
CA VAL A 16 -9.50 2.04 -0.43
C VAL A 16 -8.93 1.10 -1.48
N PRO A 17 -7.61 1.16 -1.75
CA PRO A 17 -6.98 0.21 -2.64
C PRO A 17 -6.80 -1.12 -1.90
N LEU A 18 -7.29 -2.20 -2.49
CA LEU A 18 -7.11 -3.58 -2.03
C LEU A 18 -6.36 -4.37 -3.09
N VAL A 19 -5.36 -5.16 -2.69
CA VAL A 19 -4.57 -5.99 -3.61
C VAL A 19 -4.76 -7.45 -3.28
N GLY A 20 -5.00 -8.27 -4.31
CA GLY A 20 -5.17 -9.70 -4.16
C GLY A 20 -5.61 -10.40 -5.45
N PHE A 21 -5.82 -11.70 -5.38
CA PHE A 21 -6.31 -12.51 -6.49
C PHE A 21 -7.84 -12.46 -6.51
N VAL A 22 -8.43 -12.14 -7.65
CA VAL A 22 -9.89 -12.06 -7.77
C VAL A 22 -10.44 -13.41 -8.17
N GLY A 23 -11.38 -13.94 -7.39
CA GLY A 23 -12.11 -15.16 -7.71
C GLY A 23 -13.63 -15.00 -7.59
N PRO A 24 -14.38 -16.01 -8.04
CA PRO A 24 -15.84 -16.00 -7.97
C PRO A 24 -16.32 -16.06 -6.52
N SER A 25 -17.39 -15.32 -6.22
CA SER A 25 -18.16 -15.45 -4.98
C SER A 25 -19.30 -16.47 -5.16
N GLN A 26 -19.83 -16.97 -4.04
CA GLN A 26 -21.10 -17.71 -4.02
C GLN A 26 -22.30 -16.78 -4.27
N HIS A 27 -22.13 -15.47 -4.09
CA HIS A 27 -23.11 -14.45 -4.34
C HIS A 27 -22.82 -13.75 -5.68
N SER A 28 -23.78 -13.73 -6.60
CA SER A 28 -23.61 -13.20 -7.96
C SER A 28 -23.22 -11.72 -8.03
N GLU A 29 -23.60 -10.96 -7.01
CA GLU A 29 -23.38 -9.54 -6.85
C GLU A 29 -22.07 -9.20 -6.12
N ARG A 30 -21.27 -10.22 -5.79
CA ARG A 30 -20.02 -10.09 -5.06
C ARG A 30 -18.86 -10.75 -5.80
N ILE A 31 -17.64 -10.36 -5.41
CA ILE A 31 -16.42 -11.06 -5.77
C ILE A 31 -15.63 -11.38 -4.52
N ARG A 32 -14.74 -12.37 -4.64
CA ARG A 32 -13.74 -12.66 -3.64
C ARG A 32 -12.42 -12.03 -4.04
N LEU A 33 -11.83 -11.27 -3.13
CA LEU A 33 -10.44 -10.84 -3.23
C LEU A 33 -9.61 -11.60 -2.20
N TYR A 34 -8.73 -12.47 -2.68
CA TYR A 34 -7.83 -13.25 -1.86
C TYR A 34 -6.51 -12.49 -1.71
N PRO A 35 -6.17 -11.95 -0.53
CA PRO A 35 -4.89 -11.27 -0.33
C PRO A 35 -3.67 -12.19 -0.48
N ARG A 36 -3.89 -13.52 -0.43
CA ARG A 36 -2.88 -14.58 -0.50
C ARG A 36 -3.40 -15.79 -1.31
N LEU A 37 -2.49 -16.66 -1.75
CA LEU A 37 -2.80 -17.86 -2.56
C LEU A 37 -3.09 -19.13 -1.74
N ASP A 38 -3.10 -19.04 -0.41
CA ASP A 38 -3.60 -20.09 0.48
C ASP A 38 -5.12 -20.17 0.49
N PHE A 39 -5.80 -19.13 0.01
CA PHE A 39 -7.26 -19.01 -0.10
C PHE A 39 -8.00 -19.22 1.24
N ASP A 40 -7.28 -19.08 2.36
CA ASP A 40 -7.79 -19.29 3.72
C ASP A 40 -8.57 -18.08 4.26
N VAL A 41 -8.24 -16.90 3.74
CA VAL A 41 -8.86 -15.62 4.07
C VAL A 41 -9.17 -14.89 2.79
N TYR A 42 -10.36 -14.32 2.70
CA TYR A 42 -10.76 -13.49 1.56
C TYR A 42 -11.71 -12.37 1.96
N TYR A 43 -11.74 -11.35 1.12
CA TYR A 43 -12.72 -10.28 1.19
C TYR A 43 -13.87 -10.59 0.24
N GLU A 44 -15.09 -10.63 0.76
CA GLU A 44 -16.30 -10.54 -0.05
C GLU A 44 -16.63 -9.07 -0.27
N ILE A 45 -16.59 -8.65 -1.53
CA ILE A 45 -16.75 -7.24 -1.93
C ILE A 45 -17.92 -7.16 -2.90
N HIS A 46 -18.88 -6.29 -2.61
CA HIS A 46 -19.99 -6.02 -3.52
C HIS A 46 -19.48 -5.36 -4.81
N VAL A 47 -19.87 -5.86 -5.98
CA VAL A 47 -19.35 -5.37 -7.26
C VAL A 47 -19.65 -3.88 -7.48
N ALA A 48 -20.82 -3.42 -7.02
CA ALA A 48 -21.19 -1.99 -7.10
C ALA A 48 -20.31 -1.05 -6.25
N ASP A 49 -19.55 -1.60 -5.29
CA ASP A 49 -18.61 -0.83 -4.48
C ASP A 49 -17.21 -0.74 -5.10
N ILE A 50 -16.96 -1.45 -6.20
CA ILE A 50 -15.68 -1.42 -6.91
C ILE A 50 -15.74 -0.32 -7.97
N LEU A 51 -14.96 0.74 -7.77
CA LEU A 51 -14.90 1.88 -8.68
C LEU A 51 -13.90 1.65 -9.81
N HIS A 52 -12.79 0.96 -9.51
CA HIS A 52 -11.77 0.67 -10.51
C HIS A 52 -11.09 -0.67 -10.22
N ARG A 53 -10.70 -1.38 -11.28
CA ARG A 53 -9.93 -2.61 -11.24
C ARG A 53 -8.74 -2.48 -12.17
N SER A 54 -7.55 -2.69 -11.63
CA SER A 54 -6.30 -2.80 -12.39
C SER A 54 -5.71 -4.20 -12.19
N ARG A 55 -5.14 -4.79 -13.23
CA ARG A 55 -4.37 -6.03 -13.12
C ARG A 55 -2.89 -5.66 -12.99
N SER A 56 -2.17 -6.32 -12.10
CA SER A 56 -0.71 -6.23 -12.10
C SER A 56 -0.16 -6.80 -13.42
N ASN A 57 0.92 -6.23 -13.96
CA ASN A 57 1.55 -6.66 -15.22
C ASN A 57 2.22 -8.06 -15.15
N SER A 58 1.88 -8.89 -14.16
CA SER A 58 2.46 -10.21 -13.91
C SER A 58 1.82 -11.36 -14.71
N GLY A 59 1.12 -11.04 -15.82
CA GLY A 59 0.41 -12.02 -16.65
C GLY A 59 -1.06 -12.17 -16.24
N ASP A 60 -1.79 -13.05 -16.94
CA ASP A 60 -3.23 -13.25 -16.72
C ASP A 60 -3.60 -13.76 -15.32
N ASP A 61 -2.63 -14.35 -14.61
CA ASP A 61 -2.80 -14.96 -13.29
C ASP A 61 -2.29 -14.07 -12.13
N GLY A 62 -1.89 -12.82 -12.41
CA GLY A 62 -1.35 -11.89 -11.42
C GLY A 62 -2.39 -11.33 -10.43
N PRO A 63 -1.96 -10.81 -9.26
CA PRO A 63 -2.85 -10.10 -8.36
C PRO A 63 -3.46 -8.86 -9.04
N SER A 64 -4.73 -8.61 -8.73
CA SER A 64 -5.46 -7.40 -9.11
C SER A 64 -5.42 -6.38 -7.98
N MET A 65 -5.40 -5.10 -8.34
CA MET A 65 -5.68 -3.99 -7.43
C MET A 65 -7.11 -3.49 -7.67
N LEU A 66 -7.91 -3.48 -6.61
CA LEU A 66 -9.28 -2.99 -6.58
C LEU A 66 -9.34 -1.68 -5.82
N TYR A 67 -9.94 -0.65 -6.42
CA TYR A 67 -10.27 0.59 -5.73
C TYR A 67 -11.73 0.52 -5.31
N VAL A 68 -11.95 0.28 -4.03
CA VAL A 68 -13.28 0.07 -3.45
C VAL A 68 -13.73 1.34 -2.76
N LYS A 69 -15.01 1.70 -2.83
CA LYS A 69 -15.60 2.78 -2.05
C LYS A 69 -15.27 2.58 -0.57
N ALA A 70 -14.80 3.61 0.12
CA ALA A 70 -14.52 3.56 1.55
C ALA A 70 -15.80 3.37 2.39
N SER A 71 -16.96 3.74 1.83
CA SER A 71 -18.29 3.46 2.40
C SER A 71 -18.82 2.07 2.04
N GLY A 72 -18.15 1.35 1.14
CA GLY A 72 -18.55 0.03 0.69
C GLY A 72 -18.46 -1.01 1.80
N ARG A 73 -19.31 -2.03 1.74
CA ARG A 73 -19.30 -3.11 2.74
C ARG A 73 -18.34 -4.20 2.28
N ILE A 74 -17.30 -4.44 3.08
CA ILE A 74 -16.33 -5.51 2.87
C ILE A 74 -16.50 -6.51 4.01
N GLU A 75 -16.79 -7.76 3.67
CA GLU A 75 -16.85 -8.85 4.64
C GLU A 75 -15.54 -9.65 4.58
N ILE A 76 -14.92 -9.87 5.75
CA ILE A 76 -13.72 -10.71 5.86
C ILE A 76 -14.17 -12.11 6.22
N VAL A 77 -13.89 -13.08 5.35
CA VAL A 77 -14.23 -14.48 5.57
C VAL A 77 -12.94 -15.28 5.76
N SER A 78 -12.90 -16.11 6.79
CA SER A 78 -11.83 -17.09 7.01
C SER A 78 -12.41 -18.50 6.91
N SER A 79 -11.76 -19.35 6.14
CA SER A 79 -12.15 -20.74 5.88
C SER A 79 -11.38 -21.73 6.74
N SER A 80 -10.78 -21.29 7.86
CA SER A 80 -10.13 -22.18 8.82
C SER A 80 -11.08 -23.35 9.11
N PRO A 81 -10.67 -24.60 8.84
CA PRO A 81 -11.48 -25.74 9.22
C PRO A 81 -11.70 -25.61 10.72
N ALA A 82 -12.97 -25.55 11.15
CA ALA A 82 -13.28 -25.66 12.55
C ALA A 82 -12.56 -26.93 13.03
N GLU A 83 -11.54 -26.78 13.86
CA GLU A 83 -10.96 -27.92 14.56
C GLU A 83 -12.09 -28.43 15.46
N ASP A 84 -12.85 -29.40 14.94
CA ASP A 84 -13.74 -30.24 15.71
C ASP A 84 -12.87 -30.94 16.75
N PHE A 85 -12.69 -30.29 17.90
CA PHE A 85 -12.36 -30.96 19.15
C PHE A 85 -13.57 -31.78 19.60
N ALA A 86 -13.94 -32.79 18.80
CA ALA A 86 -14.95 -33.77 19.14
C ALA A 86 -14.32 -34.80 20.07
N SER A 87 -14.71 -34.70 21.34
CA SER A 87 -14.47 -35.69 22.36
C SER A 87 -15.08 -37.04 21.96
N SER A 88 -14.35 -38.11 22.23
CA SER A 88 -14.77 -39.49 22.05
C SER A 88 -16.00 -39.83 22.92
N GLU A 89 -17.07 -40.40 22.34
CA GLU A 89 -17.76 -41.58 22.91
C GLU A 89 -18.77 -42.25 21.95
N SER A 90 -18.49 -43.54 21.68
CA SER A 90 -19.38 -44.71 21.47
C SER A 90 -20.47 -44.78 20.37
N ALA A 91 -20.15 -45.60 19.35
CA ALA A 91 -20.85 -46.80 18.84
C ALA A 91 -22.29 -46.75 18.28
N GLY A 92 -22.45 -47.17 17.00
CA GLY A 92 -23.69 -47.82 16.51
C GLY A 92 -24.01 -47.84 15.00
N LEU A 93 -23.31 -48.68 14.21
CA LEU A 93 -23.82 -49.51 13.07
C LEU A 93 -24.78 -48.94 11.96
N LYS A 94 -24.26 -48.79 10.72
CA LYS A 94 -24.54 -49.58 9.46
C LYS A 94 -24.31 -48.76 8.16
N SER A 95 -23.48 -49.34 7.27
CA SER A 95 -22.94 -48.82 5.98
C SER A 95 -23.96 -48.80 4.81
N PRO A 96 -23.61 -48.45 3.54
CA PRO A 96 -22.41 -47.81 2.98
C PRO A 96 -22.69 -46.68 1.93
N LEU A 97 -21.75 -45.72 1.76
CA LEU A 97 -21.57 -45.08 0.45
C LEU A 97 -20.08 -44.88 0.17
N LYS A 98 -19.67 -45.37 -0.99
CA LYS A 98 -18.31 -45.46 -1.48
C LYS A 98 -18.00 -44.19 -2.27
N THR A 99 -17.37 -43.22 -1.63
CA THR A 99 -16.76 -42.06 -2.30
C THR A 99 -15.25 -42.18 -2.18
N ARG A 100 -14.60 -42.22 -3.34
CA ARG A 100 -13.16 -42.40 -3.51
C ARG A 100 -12.49 -41.05 -3.21
N THR A 101 -11.74 -40.98 -2.12
CA THR A 101 -10.89 -39.84 -1.76
C THR A 101 -9.79 -39.68 -2.83
N PRO A 102 -9.58 -38.49 -3.41
CA PRO A 102 -8.31 -38.19 -4.06
C PRO A 102 -7.24 -38.07 -2.99
N ASP A 103 -6.09 -38.70 -3.25
CA ASP A 103 -4.87 -38.59 -2.46
C ASP A 103 -4.54 -37.10 -2.25
N PRO A 104 -4.33 -36.63 -1.00
CA PRO A 104 -3.75 -35.31 -0.78
C PRO A 104 -2.27 -35.41 -1.18
N GLY A 105 -2.03 -35.27 -2.48
CA GLY A 105 -0.71 -35.03 -3.01
C GLY A 105 -0.09 -33.90 -2.21
N THR A 106 1.05 -34.20 -1.60
CA THR A 106 1.84 -33.27 -0.81
C THR A 106 2.28 -32.13 -1.71
N PHE A 107 1.47 -31.06 -1.79
CA PHE A 107 1.90 -29.81 -2.37
C PHE A 107 2.82 -29.16 -1.35
N SER A 108 4.11 -29.35 -1.55
CA SER A 108 5.13 -28.49 -0.95
C SER A 108 4.92 -27.09 -1.53
N SER A 109 4.11 -26.28 -0.85
CA SER A 109 3.94 -24.87 -1.18
C SER A 109 5.27 -24.18 -0.86
N THR A 110 6.13 -24.04 -1.86
CA THR A 110 7.10 -22.96 -1.86
C THR A 110 6.28 -21.67 -1.83
N GLU A 111 6.24 -21.03 -0.66
CA GLU A 111 5.72 -19.68 -0.50
C GLU A 111 6.21 -18.81 -1.67
N PRO A 112 5.36 -17.95 -2.27
CA PRO A 112 5.89 -16.80 -2.98
C PRO A 112 6.59 -15.99 -1.90
N THR A 113 7.92 -16.13 -1.87
CA THR A 113 8.79 -15.43 -0.95
C THR A 113 8.30 -14.00 -0.88
N ARG A 114 7.78 -13.56 0.29
CA ARG A 114 8.05 -12.18 0.73
C ARG A 114 9.50 -11.94 0.31
N HIS A 115 9.82 -10.78 -0.25
CA HIS A 115 11.22 -10.38 -0.40
C HIS A 115 11.84 -10.39 1.02
N SER A 116 12.21 -11.58 1.47
CA SER A 116 12.51 -12.02 2.84
C SER A 116 13.95 -11.69 3.18
N ASP A 117 14.68 -11.23 2.18
CA ASP A 117 16.08 -10.91 2.27
C ASP A 117 16.30 -9.48 2.77
N TYR A 118 15.24 -8.66 2.84
CA TYR A 118 15.35 -7.34 3.45
C TYR A 118 15.15 -7.43 4.96
N PRO A 119 16.10 -6.90 5.76
CA PRO A 119 15.96 -6.90 7.21
C PRO A 119 14.70 -6.11 7.58
N HIS A 120 13.92 -6.69 8.49
CA HIS A 120 12.69 -6.11 9.02
C HIS A 120 12.95 -4.70 9.60
N ASN A 121 12.09 -3.73 9.28
CA ASN A 121 12.15 -2.35 9.75
C ASN A 121 10.97 -2.05 10.70
N PRO A 122 11.03 -2.50 11.98
CA PRO A 122 9.94 -2.29 12.93
C PRO A 122 9.67 -0.80 13.22
N THR A 123 10.71 0.04 13.18
CA THR A 123 10.55 1.50 13.35
C THR A 123 9.79 2.11 12.17
N GLY A 124 10.13 1.71 10.93
CA GLY A 124 9.36 2.08 9.74
C GLY A 124 7.91 1.62 9.83
N ASP A 125 7.66 0.37 10.24
CA ASP A 125 6.30 -0.12 10.45
C ASP A 125 5.50 0.78 11.40
N ALA A 126 6.10 1.20 12.53
CA ALA A 126 5.46 2.12 13.47
C ALA A 126 5.19 3.52 12.86
N VAL A 127 6.16 4.09 12.12
CA VAL A 127 6.00 5.37 11.38
C VAL A 127 4.83 5.29 10.40
N ARG A 128 4.80 4.23 9.57
CA ARG A 128 3.72 3.99 8.61
C ARG A 128 2.38 3.85 9.31
N ASN A 129 2.30 3.02 10.35
CA ASN A 129 1.06 2.73 11.04
C ASN A 129 0.46 4.00 11.67
N PHE A 130 1.30 4.86 12.27
CA PHE A 130 0.86 6.17 12.73
C PHE A 130 0.27 6.99 11.59
N ALA A 131 1.00 7.17 10.49
CA ALA A 131 0.56 8.00 9.37
C ALA A 131 -0.77 7.49 8.76
N ASN A 132 -0.91 6.17 8.63
CA ASN A 132 -2.12 5.54 8.14
C ASN A 132 -3.33 5.77 9.06
N SER A 133 -3.13 5.75 10.39
CA SER A 133 -4.19 6.06 11.35
C SER A 133 -4.66 7.52 11.31
N ARG A 134 -3.95 8.40 10.59
CA ARG A 134 -4.24 9.83 10.46
C ARG A 134 -4.88 10.20 9.13
N LEU A 135 -5.16 9.26 8.24
CA LEU A 135 -5.80 9.55 6.96
C LEU A 135 -7.07 10.39 7.12
N GLY A 136 -7.14 11.48 6.36
CA GLY A 136 -8.23 12.45 6.38
C GLY A 136 -8.23 13.42 7.57
N GLN A 137 -7.24 13.35 8.48
CA GLN A 137 -7.07 14.28 9.60
C GLN A 137 -5.95 15.28 9.30
N GLU A 138 -5.98 16.44 9.94
CA GLU A 138 -4.83 17.36 9.99
C GLU A 138 -3.90 16.96 11.16
N VAL A 139 -2.60 16.93 10.93
CA VAL A 139 -1.56 16.68 11.94
C VAL A 139 -0.70 17.93 12.12
N GLY A 140 -0.55 18.39 13.37
CA GLY A 140 0.23 19.59 13.68
C GLY A 140 -0.41 20.86 13.14
N GLY A 141 0.37 21.68 12.44
CA GLY A 141 -0.11 22.87 11.72
C GLY A 141 -0.52 22.60 10.28
N GLY A 142 -0.65 21.32 9.89
CA GLY A 142 -1.04 20.93 8.55
C GLY A 142 0.11 20.87 7.54
N GLU A 143 1.38 20.94 7.98
CA GLU A 143 2.54 20.86 7.09
C GLU A 143 2.98 19.41 6.82
N CYS A 144 3.66 19.18 5.69
CA CYS A 144 4.20 17.84 5.37
C CYS A 144 5.21 17.36 6.42
N THR A 145 6.00 18.28 6.98
CA THR A 145 7.00 18.00 8.02
C THR A 145 6.39 17.69 9.38
N ASP A 146 5.20 18.23 9.68
CA ASP A 146 4.51 17.97 10.94
C ASP A 146 4.05 16.52 11.03
N LEU A 147 3.50 15.99 9.94
CA LEU A 147 3.12 14.59 9.84
C LEU A 147 4.32 13.67 10.09
N VAL A 148 5.45 13.94 9.42
CA VAL A 148 6.64 13.09 9.52
C VAL A 148 7.24 13.15 10.92
N ASN A 149 7.37 14.34 11.53
CA ASN A 149 7.86 14.46 12.90
C ASN A 149 6.95 13.76 13.92
N ALA A 150 5.63 13.90 13.78
CA ALA A 150 4.68 13.22 14.66
C ALA A 150 4.75 11.70 14.52
N ALA A 151 4.93 11.19 13.29
CA ALA A 151 5.10 9.77 13.03
C ALA A 151 6.42 9.23 13.62
N LEU A 152 7.53 9.95 13.46
CA LEU A 152 8.81 9.61 14.07
C LEU A 152 8.72 9.60 15.60
N GLN A 153 8.06 10.60 16.20
CA GLN A 153 7.85 10.65 17.63
C GLN A 153 7.02 9.46 18.14
N ALA A 154 5.91 9.13 17.47
CA ALA A 154 5.07 7.99 17.83
C ALA A 154 5.79 6.64 17.70
N ALA A 155 6.75 6.55 16.79
CA ALA A 155 7.60 5.37 16.59
C ALA A 155 8.80 5.30 17.55
N HIS A 156 8.94 6.24 18.49
CA HIS A 156 10.13 6.39 19.32
C HIS A 156 11.43 6.47 18.49
N ALA A 157 11.37 7.18 17.36
CA ALA A 157 12.47 7.41 16.44
C ALA A 157 13.06 8.82 16.62
N ARG A 158 14.29 8.99 16.14
CA ARG A 158 14.96 10.30 16.11
C ARG A 158 14.14 11.30 15.27
N PRO A 159 13.94 12.53 15.73
CA PRO A 159 13.23 13.55 14.97
C PRO A 159 14.02 13.97 13.73
N GLY A 160 13.35 14.63 12.78
CA GLY A 160 14.01 15.22 11.62
C GLY A 160 15.06 16.25 12.03
N ASN A 161 16.19 16.27 11.32
CA ASN A 161 17.22 17.30 11.46
C ASN A 161 16.95 18.44 10.44
N PHE A 162 16.70 19.64 10.99
CA PHE A 162 16.37 20.86 10.23
C PHE A 162 17.54 21.84 10.11
N SER A 163 18.75 21.47 10.55
CA SER A 163 19.90 22.39 10.60
C SER A 163 20.42 22.84 9.22
N ASN A 164 20.04 22.15 8.13
CA ASN A 164 20.45 22.51 6.78
C ASN A 164 19.25 22.67 5.83
N PRO A 165 18.40 23.70 5.99
CA PRO A 165 17.31 23.93 5.06
C PRO A 165 17.84 24.18 3.64
N PRO A 166 17.21 23.62 2.59
CA PRO A 166 15.98 22.82 2.61
C PRO A 166 16.22 21.30 2.66
N TYR A 167 17.43 20.85 2.96
CA TYR A 167 17.87 19.45 2.95
C TYR A 167 17.75 18.82 4.34
N TYR A 168 16.51 18.57 4.75
CA TYR A 168 16.22 17.87 6.00
C TYR A 168 16.69 16.42 5.94
N VAL A 169 17.11 15.92 7.10
CA VAL A 169 17.56 14.53 7.26
C VAL A 169 16.62 13.84 8.23
N TRP A 170 15.99 12.76 7.78
CA TRP A 170 14.93 12.07 8.54
C TRP A 170 15.37 10.73 9.15
N GLY A 171 16.66 10.40 9.02
CA GLY A 171 17.23 9.14 9.47
C GLY A 171 18.48 8.78 8.67
N THR A 172 18.74 7.49 8.48
CA THR A 172 19.84 7.02 7.64
C THR A 172 19.43 7.12 6.18
N GLU A 173 20.12 7.94 5.38
CA GLU A 173 19.89 8.01 3.94
C GLU A 173 20.10 6.62 3.32
N ILE A 174 19.07 6.12 2.64
CA ILE A 174 19.16 4.89 1.85
C ILE A 174 19.78 5.33 0.53
N THR A 175 21.11 5.23 0.47
CA THR A 175 21.83 5.48 -0.78
C THR A 175 21.31 4.51 -1.81
N GLN A 176 20.76 5.07 -2.89
CA GLN A 176 20.40 4.32 -4.07
C GLN A 176 21.66 3.54 -4.49
N PRO A 177 21.59 2.21 -4.63
CA PRO A 177 22.52 1.53 -5.53
C PRO A 177 22.45 2.22 -6.91
N PRO A 178 23.38 1.97 -7.85
CA PRO A 178 23.18 2.44 -9.23
C PRO A 178 21.76 2.12 -9.68
N TYR A 179 21.18 3.00 -10.52
CA TYR A 179 19.75 3.17 -10.78
C TYR A 179 18.93 1.90 -11.15
N THR A 180 19.53 0.72 -11.14
CA THR A 180 18.99 -0.59 -11.41
C THR A 180 18.44 -1.33 -10.18
N ASP A 181 18.93 -1.10 -8.95
CA ASP A 181 18.59 -1.94 -7.77
C ASP A 181 17.82 -1.19 -6.66
N TRP A 182 16.63 -0.68 -6.99
CA TRP A 182 15.80 0.14 -6.09
C TRP A 182 14.98 -0.66 -5.07
N GLY A 183 15.30 -1.94 -4.89
CA GLY A 183 14.60 -2.85 -3.97
C GLY A 183 14.85 -2.58 -2.48
N THR A 184 15.72 -1.64 -2.10
CA THR A 184 16.11 -1.44 -0.70
C THR A 184 15.13 -0.61 0.13
N TRP A 185 14.15 0.02 -0.52
CA TRP A 185 13.14 0.83 0.15
C TRP A 185 12.14 -0.07 0.86
N GLN A 186 11.71 0.39 2.03
CA GLN A 186 10.79 -0.33 2.87
C GLN A 186 9.62 0.58 3.26
N ASN A 187 8.52 -0.08 3.59
CA ASN A 187 7.37 0.57 4.16
C ASN A 187 7.77 1.31 5.44
N GLY A 188 7.34 2.57 5.57
CA GLY A 188 7.72 3.45 6.65
C GLY A 188 9.00 4.24 6.46
N ASP A 189 9.77 3.98 5.40
CA ASP A 189 10.85 4.88 5.01
C ASP A 189 10.27 6.25 4.61
N ILE A 190 11.05 7.31 4.79
CA ILE A 190 10.64 8.70 4.57
C ILE A 190 11.28 9.18 3.27
N ILE A 191 10.48 9.69 2.35
CA ILE A 191 10.94 10.25 1.07
C ILE A 191 10.81 11.76 1.08
N GLN A 192 11.88 12.46 0.68
CA GLN A 192 11.91 13.90 0.54
C GLN A 192 12.17 14.29 -0.90
N PHE A 193 11.30 15.12 -1.45
CA PHE A 193 11.37 15.68 -2.80
C PHE A 193 11.98 17.08 -2.80
N ALA A 194 12.83 17.35 -3.78
CA ALA A 194 13.43 18.65 -4.03
C ALA A 194 13.31 19.03 -5.50
N TYR A 195 12.48 20.05 -5.78
CA TYR A 195 12.21 20.52 -7.15
C TYR A 195 11.70 19.41 -8.09
N ALA A 196 11.15 18.34 -7.52
CA ALA A 196 10.80 17.13 -8.24
C ALA A 196 9.58 17.37 -9.13
N HIS A 197 9.66 16.93 -10.38
CA HIS A 197 8.56 16.91 -11.33
C HIS A 197 8.48 15.53 -11.99
N PHE A 198 7.30 14.94 -11.96
CA PHE A 198 6.99 13.63 -12.49
C PHE A 198 5.98 13.77 -13.61
N GLN A 199 6.17 13.02 -14.70
CA GLN A 199 5.26 13.02 -15.84
C GLN A 199 5.11 11.62 -16.43
N TRP A 200 3.89 11.16 -16.60
CA TRP A 200 3.60 9.83 -17.12
C TRP A 200 2.39 9.82 -18.04
N VAL A 201 2.28 8.77 -18.85
CA VAL A 201 1.12 8.54 -19.73
C VAL A 201 0.38 7.30 -19.24
N TYR A 202 -0.91 7.46 -18.95
CA TYR A 202 -1.79 6.35 -18.55
C TYR A 202 -3.15 6.54 -19.20
N GLY A 203 -3.66 5.48 -19.84
CA GLY A 203 -4.94 5.53 -20.56
C GLY A 203 -4.97 6.53 -21.73
N GLY A 204 -3.80 6.83 -22.33
CA GLY A 204 -3.67 7.82 -23.40
C GLY A 204 -3.66 9.28 -22.95
N ALA A 205 -3.77 9.55 -21.64
CA ALA A 205 -3.66 10.90 -21.08
C ALA A 205 -2.29 11.10 -20.42
N THR A 206 -1.74 12.31 -20.56
CA THR A 206 -0.59 12.77 -19.79
C THR A 206 -1.05 13.21 -18.41
N HIS A 207 -0.32 12.76 -17.39
CA HIS A 207 -0.51 13.17 -16.01
C HIS A 207 0.81 13.70 -15.47
N GLU A 208 0.72 14.60 -14.50
CA GLU A 208 1.87 15.23 -13.88
C GLU A 208 1.66 15.39 -12.38
N TRP A 209 2.77 15.35 -11.65
CA TRP A 209 2.82 15.78 -10.26
C TRP A 209 4.19 16.37 -9.99
N GLY A 210 4.25 17.43 -9.19
CA GLY A 210 5.54 17.98 -8.79
C GLY A 210 5.42 18.98 -7.67
N VAL A 211 6.58 19.32 -7.13
CA VAL A 211 6.73 20.45 -6.23
C VAL A 211 7.18 21.66 -7.04
N GLY A 212 6.74 22.86 -6.65
CA GLY A 212 7.10 24.08 -7.37
C GLY A 212 8.62 24.33 -7.44
N PRO A 213 9.06 25.39 -8.17
CA PRO A 213 10.48 25.68 -8.38
C PRO A 213 11.30 25.97 -7.12
N THR A 214 10.64 26.28 -6.00
CA THR A 214 11.24 26.40 -4.66
C THR A 214 10.70 25.34 -3.70
N GLY A 215 9.83 24.47 -4.21
CA GLY A 215 9.03 23.53 -3.46
C GLY A 215 9.86 22.39 -2.89
N ARG A 216 9.45 21.98 -1.70
CA ARG A 216 9.88 20.79 -1.01
C ARG A 216 8.65 20.06 -0.54
N HIS A 217 8.75 18.74 -0.52
CA HIS A 217 7.69 17.91 0.01
C HIS A 217 8.31 16.70 0.67
N THR A 218 7.73 16.25 1.78
CA THR A 218 8.14 15.01 2.44
C THR A 218 6.93 14.11 2.62
N ALA A 219 7.15 12.81 2.51
CA ALA A 219 6.12 11.80 2.59
C ALA A 219 6.67 10.51 3.22
N ILE A 220 5.77 9.65 3.66
CA ILE A 220 6.08 8.33 4.22
C ILE A 220 5.69 7.28 3.18
N ILE A 221 6.59 6.35 2.87
CA ILE A 221 6.32 5.24 1.97
C ILE A 221 5.34 4.29 2.65
N TRP A 222 4.13 4.18 2.11
CA TRP A 222 3.10 3.30 2.66
C TRP A 222 3.22 1.88 2.15
N ASN A 223 3.31 1.77 0.82
CA ASN A 223 3.44 0.52 0.11
C ASN A 223 4.30 0.75 -1.14
N GLY A 224 5.39 -0.01 -1.25
CA GLY A 224 6.20 -0.04 -2.46
C GLY A 224 5.96 -1.32 -3.23
N MET A 225 5.34 -1.23 -4.41
CA MET A 225 5.39 -2.32 -5.38
C MET A 225 6.61 -2.11 -6.27
N PHE A 226 7.75 -2.59 -5.80
CA PHE A 226 9.02 -2.52 -6.51
C PHE A 226 9.11 -3.64 -7.56
N SER A 227 8.39 -3.49 -8.67
CA SER A 227 8.66 -4.33 -9.83
C SER A 227 9.99 -3.92 -10.46
N HIS A 228 10.89 -4.87 -10.67
CA HIS A 228 12.16 -4.64 -11.38
C HIS A 228 11.92 -4.32 -12.87
N THR A 229 10.76 -4.71 -13.41
CA THR A 229 10.42 -4.65 -14.84
C THR A 229 9.30 -3.65 -15.18
N GLY A 230 8.63 -3.07 -14.18
CA GLY A 230 7.52 -2.12 -14.35
C GLY A 230 7.84 -0.69 -13.89
N PRO A 231 6.95 0.28 -14.18
CA PRO A 231 7.05 1.59 -13.58
C PRO A 231 6.92 1.43 -12.05
N TRP A 232 7.83 2.03 -11.30
CA TRP A 232 7.90 1.84 -9.85
C TRP A 232 6.75 2.57 -9.17
N GLU A 233 5.72 1.82 -8.82
CA GLU A 233 4.56 2.32 -8.09
C GLU A 233 4.89 2.42 -6.62
N THR A 234 5.07 3.65 -6.16
CA THR A 234 5.25 3.95 -4.74
C THR A 234 4.02 4.67 -4.23
N TRP A 235 3.35 4.05 -3.26
CA TRP A 235 2.29 4.69 -2.50
C TRP A 235 2.88 5.47 -1.33
N LEU A 236 2.44 6.71 -1.22
CA LEU A 236 2.91 7.68 -0.25
C LEU A 236 1.76 8.12 0.64
N ILE A 237 2.00 8.23 1.95
CA ILE A 237 1.15 8.98 2.89
C ILE A 237 1.84 10.31 3.16
N HIS A 238 1.10 11.40 3.03
CA HIS A 238 1.63 12.76 3.08
C HIS A 238 0.55 13.75 3.49
N GLN A 239 0.94 14.99 3.75
CA GLN A 239 0.04 16.09 4.09
C GLN A 239 0.52 17.35 3.38
N ASN A 240 -0.38 18.31 3.13
CA ASN A 240 -0.11 19.58 2.44
C ASN A 240 0.24 19.44 0.94
N ASP A 241 -0.36 18.45 0.26
CA ASP A 241 -0.26 18.32 -1.20
C ASP A 241 -1.53 18.86 -1.88
N GLY A 242 -1.81 20.14 -1.65
CA GLY A 242 -3.03 20.83 -2.10
C GLY A 242 -4.14 20.90 -1.06
N ILE A 243 -4.10 20.03 -0.03
CA ILE A 243 -4.99 20.11 1.14
C ILE A 243 -4.22 19.87 2.44
N ARG A 244 -4.63 20.56 3.52
CA ARG A 244 -4.07 20.42 4.88
C ARG A 244 -4.67 19.24 5.63
N ALA A 245 -4.61 18.07 5.02
CA ALA A 245 -5.00 16.81 5.65
C ALA A 245 -4.07 15.70 5.17
N VAL A 246 -3.96 14.63 5.95
CA VAL A 246 -3.19 13.45 5.57
C VAL A 246 -3.93 12.70 4.46
N THR A 247 -3.27 12.58 3.30
CA THR A 247 -3.77 11.92 2.10
C THR A 247 -2.84 10.79 1.68
N GLN A 248 -3.29 10.05 0.66
CA GLN A 248 -2.46 9.10 -0.07
C GLN A 248 -2.28 9.55 -1.52
N ARG A 249 -1.11 9.25 -2.08
CA ARG A 249 -0.83 9.41 -3.51
C ARG A 249 0.04 8.27 -3.99
N MET A 250 -0.25 7.78 -5.19
CA MET A 250 0.65 6.90 -5.94
C MET A 250 1.51 7.75 -6.87
N LEU A 251 2.82 7.48 -6.89
CA LEU A 251 3.75 8.04 -7.86
C LEU A 251 4.50 6.93 -8.58
N TRP A 252 4.71 7.14 -9.89
CA TRP A 252 5.62 6.34 -10.69
C TRP A 252 7.04 6.91 -10.61
N MET A 253 7.88 6.36 -9.75
CA MET A 253 9.16 6.99 -9.40
C MET A 253 10.14 7.10 -10.58
N ARG A 254 10.05 6.19 -11.57
CA ARG A 254 10.83 6.24 -12.81
C ARG A 254 10.47 7.39 -13.75
N HIS A 255 9.33 8.03 -13.51
CA HIS A 255 8.80 9.09 -14.34
C HIS A 255 9.25 10.49 -13.86
N LEU A 256 10.26 10.55 -12.99
CA LEU A 256 10.91 11.80 -12.61
C LEU A 256 11.55 12.44 -13.86
N VAL A 257 11.04 13.59 -14.27
CA VAL A 257 11.53 14.38 -15.41
C VAL A 257 12.60 15.37 -14.96
N SER A 258 12.44 15.99 -13.79
CA SER A 258 13.39 16.95 -13.24
C SER A 258 13.36 16.97 -11.71
N GLY A 259 14.39 17.59 -11.12
CA GLY A 259 14.57 17.66 -9.67
C GLY A 259 15.21 16.39 -9.09
N SER A 260 14.91 16.10 -7.84
CA SER A 260 15.47 14.96 -7.12
C SER A 260 14.57 14.54 -5.96
N PHE A 261 14.85 13.35 -5.44
CA PHE A 261 14.33 12.94 -4.14
C PHE A 261 15.39 12.11 -3.41
N LYS A 262 15.25 12.04 -2.09
CA LYS A 262 16.05 11.20 -1.19
C LYS A 262 15.14 10.36 -0.32
N VAL A 263 15.59 9.17 0.05
CA VAL A 263 14.85 8.28 0.96
C VAL A 263 15.69 8.03 2.20
N TYR A 264 15.04 8.03 3.35
CA TYR A 264 15.65 7.88 4.65
C TYR A 264 14.95 6.77 5.42
N ARG A 265 15.74 5.90 6.06
CA ARG A 265 15.26 4.94 7.04
C ARG A 265 15.21 5.59 8.42
N PRO A 266 14.05 5.63 9.11
CA PRO A 266 13.96 6.07 10.50
C PRO A 266 14.97 5.35 11.40
N ILE A 267 15.56 6.09 12.35
CA ILE A 267 16.51 5.55 13.33
C ILE A 267 15.81 5.54 14.71
N PRO A 268 15.75 4.42 15.43
CA PRO A 268 15.29 4.39 16.82
C PRO A 268 16.04 5.38 17.72
N LEU A 269 15.39 5.88 18.78
CA LEU A 269 16.03 6.68 19.83
C LEU A 269 17.05 5.87 20.64
#